data_AF-A0A356K271-F1
#
_entry.id   AF-A0A356K271-F1
#
_cell.length_a   1.000
_cell.length_b   1.000
_cell.length_c   1.000
_cell.angle_alpha   90.00
_cell.angle_beta   90.00
_cell.angle_gamma   90.00
#
_symmetry.space_group_name_H-M   'P 1'
#
loop_
_entity.id
_entity.type
_entity.pdbx_description
1 polymer ?
#
loop_
_entity_poly.entity_id
_entity_poly.type
_entity_poly.pdbx_seq_one_letter_code
_entity_poly.pdbx_strand_id
1 'polypeptide(L)'
;MVILKEKGYVDITTKSLKNKKYGVASVIDAKYFYDGKYKYYVDGKGVVLDYSSKEKEVAKWLANLFGETVYMLPRINYPEGIKTADYFFKNECWDLKTIKGKSRQVLYHAIYKNKTQSNNFIFDIVSNDLNIEKLNSQVQNLYNRKDTKFLQKIILRKENNIFIYKRK
;
A
#
# COMPACT_ATOMS: atom_id res chain seq x y z
N MET A 1 25.04 -25.01 -11.67
CA MET A 1 23.97 -25.22 -10.67
C MET A 1 23.45 -23.85 -10.24
N VAL A 2 22.29 -23.42 -10.76
CA VAL A 2 21.72 -22.11 -10.39
C VAL A 2 21.03 -22.28 -9.05
N ILE A 3 21.62 -21.73 -7.99
CA ILE A 3 20.97 -21.65 -6.68
C ILE A 3 19.79 -20.68 -6.82
N LEU A 4 18.59 -21.22 -7.02
CA LEU A 4 17.36 -20.44 -6.91
C LEU A 4 17.24 -19.99 -5.46
N LYS A 5 17.69 -18.76 -5.15
CA LYS A 5 17.45 -18.15 -3.84
C LYS A 5 15.96 -18.24 -3.54
N GLU A 6 15.61 -18.89 -2.42
CA GLU A 6 14.23 -18.91 -1.96
C GLU A 6 13.71 -17.49 -1.82
N LYS A 7 12.57 -17.21 -2.46
CA LYS A 7 11.87 -15.94 -2.35
C LYS A 7 11.15 -15.91 -1.01
N GLY A 8 11.40 -14.87 -0.20
CA GLY A 8 10.69 -14.62 1.07
C GLY A 8 9.23 -14.15 0.91
N TYR A 9 8.64 -14.35 -0.27
CA TYR A 9 7.29 -13.92 -0.62
C TYR A 9 6.66 -14.90 -1.62
N VAL A 10 5.35 -14.79 -1.76
CA VAL A 10 4.51 -15.46 -2.77
C VAL A 10 3.83 -14.41 -3.65
N ASP A 11 3.77 -14.69 -4.95
CA ASP A 11 2.94 -13.93 -5.88
C ASP A 11 1.49 -14.41 -5.75
N ILE A 12 0.61 -13.49 -5.38
CA ILE A 12 -0.83 -13.73 -5.18
C ILE A 12 -1.67 -12.92 -6.16
N THR A 13 -1.08 -12.38 -7.23
CA THR A 13 -1.74 -11.50 -8.20
C THR A 13 -2.98 -12.16 -8.79
N THR A 14 -2.82 -13.34 -9.40
CA THR A 14 -3.91 -14.07 -10.05
C THR A 14 -5.02 -14.44 -9.06
N LYS A 15 -4.65 -14.95 -7.87
CA LYS A 15 -5.60 -15.30 -6.81
C LYS A 15 -6.38 -14.07 -6.32
N SER A 16 -5.71 -12.93 -6.18
CA SER A 16 -6.31 -11.70 -5.66
C SER A 16 -7.27 -11.03 -6.65
N LEU A 17 -7.02 -11.18 -7.96
CA LEU A 17 -7.83 -10.59 -9.02
C LEU A 17 -8.99 -11.48 -9.48
N LYS A 18 -8.91 -12.81 -9.30
CA LYS A 18 -10.00 -13.74 -9.65
C LYS A 18 -11.29 -13.53 -8.84
N ASN A 19 -11.17 -13.00 -7.62
CA ASN A 19 -12.31 -12.83 -6.71
C ASN A 19 -12.98 -11.45 -6.83
N LYS A 20 -12.96 -10.83 -8.01
CA LYS A 20 -13.56 -9.51 -8.20
C LYS A 20 -15.08 -9.60 -8.01
N LYS A 21 -15.61 -8.91 -7.00
CA LYS A 21 -17.06 -8.80 -6.80
C LYS A 21 -17.59 -7.70 -7.73
N TYR A 22 -18.49 -8.06 -8.62
CA TYR A 22 -19.14 -7.08 -9.48
C TYR A 22 -20.17 -6.28 -8.65
N GLY A 23 -20.18 -4.95 -8.79
CA GLY A 23 -21.22 -4.07 -8.22
C GLY A 23 -20.96 -3.45 -6.84
N VAL A 24 -19.78 -3.66 -6.20
CA VAL A 24 -19.50 -3.19 -4.83
C VAL A 24 -18.30 -2.22 -4.75
N ALA A 25 -17.84 -1.68 -5.89
CA ALA A 25 -16.74 -0.72 -5.90
C ALA A 25 -17.21 0.64 -5.37
N SER A 26 -16.72 1.04 -4.19
CA SER A 26 -17.01 2.35 -3.61
C SER A 26 -15.78 2.92 -2.89
N VAL A 27 -15.66 4.25 -2.89
CA VAL A 27 -14.67 4.97 -2.10
C VAL A 27 -15.44 5.78 -1.07
N ILE A 28 -15.14 5.57 0.21
CA ILE A 28 -15.87 6.18 1.32
C ILE A 28 -14.88 6.90 2.23
N ASP A 29 -15.23 8.11 2.66
CA ASP A 29 -14.47 8.81 3.69
C ASP A 29 -14.75 8.16 5.06
N ALA A 30 -13.70 7.71 5.75
CA ALA A 30 -13.86 7.08 7.05
C ALA A 30 -14.28 8.12 8.09
N LYS A 31 -15.31 7.80 8.89
CA LYS A 31 -15.80 8.66 9.98
C LYS A 31 -14.87 8.69 11.19
N TYR A 32 -14.00 7.69 11.31
CA TYR A 32 -13.03 7.58 12.39
C TYR A 32 -11.83 6.72 11.97
N PHE A 33 -10.72 6.87 12.71
CA PHE A 33 -9.61 5.92 12.71
C PHE A 33 -9.60 5.12 14.03
N TYR A 34 -9.27 3.82 13.96
CA TYR A 34 -9.13 2.97 15.14
C TYR A 34 -7.71 2.43 15.23
N ASP A 35 -7.01 2.76 16.33
CA ASP A 35 -5.60 2.39 16.54
C ASP A 35 -5.43 1.02 17.23
N GLY A 36 -6.53 0.29 17.47
CA GLY A 36 -6.56 -0.94 18.27
C GLY A 36 -7.02 -0.72 19.71
N LYS A 37 -7.14 0.53 20.17
CA LYS A 37 -7.59 0.86 21.53
C LYS A 37 -8.68 1.93 21.55
N TYR A 38 -8.52 3.01 20.79
CA TYR A 38 -9.41 4.17 20.76
C TYR A 38 -9.90 4.47 19.34
N LYS A 39 -11.11 5.01 19.25
CA LYS A 39 -11.67 5.57 18.01
C LYS A 39 -11.50 7.08 17.99
N TYR A 40 -10.84 7.58 16.96
CA TYR A 40 -10.61 9.00 16.71
C TYR A 40 -11.56 9.47 15.62
N TYR A 41 -12.63 10.17 16.02
CA TYR A 41 -13.68 10.61 15.10
C TYR A 41 -13.28 11.89 14.38
N VAL A 42 -13.63 11.99 13.09
CA VAL A 42 -13.40 13.19 12.27
C VAL A 42 -14.17 14.36 12.87
N ASP A 43 -13.44 15.40 13.26
CA ASP A 43 -13.97 16.63 13.88
C ASP A 43 -13.63 17.90 13.08
N GLY A 44 -12.82 17.76 12.01
CA GLY A 44 -12.37 18.87 11.17
C GLY A 44 -11.27 19.73 11.81
N LYS A 45 -10.74 19.35 12.98
CA LYS A 45 -9.67 20.06 13.70
C LYS A 45 -8.53 19.11 14.11
N GLY A 46 -8.78 18.23 15.08
CA GLY A 46 -7.79 17.26 15.56
C GLY A 46 -7.71 16.04 14.66
N VAL A 47 -8.80 15.69 14.00
CA VAL A 47 -8.93 14.56 13.07
C VAL A 47 -9.57 15.05 11.78
N VAL A 48 -8.81 15.02 10.69
CA VAL A 48 -9.15 15.69 9.43
C VAL A 48 -9.05 14.76 8.22
N LEU A 49 -9.89 14.97 7.22
CA LEU A 49 -9.77 14.33 5.90
C LEU A 49 -8.93 15.23 5.00
N ASP A 50 -7.61 15.05 5.00
CA ASP A 50 -6.62 15.89 4.28
C ASP A 50 -5.89 15.15 3.15
N TYR A 51 -6.49 14.10 2.59
CA TYR A 51 -5.90 13.33 1.50
C TYR A 51 -5.79 14.14 0.19
N SER A 52 -4.79 13.80 -0.60
CA SER A 52 -4.51 14.39 -1.91
C SER A 52 -5.44 13.84 -3.02
N SER A 53 -5.55 14.60 -4.12
CA SER A 53 -6.25 14.14 -5.34
C SER A 53 -5.67 12.84 -5.90
N LYS A 54 -4.35 12.64 -5.75
CA LYS A 54 -3.67 11.42 -6.18
C LYS A 54 -4.08 10.22 -5.34
N GLU A 55 -4.18 10.39 -4.02
CA GLU A 55 -4.62 9.30 -3.14
C GLU A 55 -6.07 8.90 -3.45
N LYS A 56 -6.95 9.88 -3.73
CA LYS A 56 -8.33 9.61 -4.15
C LYS A 56 -8.41 8.90 -5.51
N GLU A 57 -7.55 9.24 -6.47
CA GLU A 57 -7.46 8.54 -7.76
C GLU A 57 -7.08 7.07 -7.54
N VAL A 58 -6.05 6.80 -6.74
CA VAL A 58 -5.60 5.44 -6.44
C VAL A 58 -6.67 4.66 -5.66
N ALA A 59 -7.40 5.29 -4.74
CA ALA A 59 -8.49 4.64 -4.02
C ALA A 59 -9.61 4.18 -4.96
N LYS A 60 -10.00 5.02 -5.93
CA LYS A 60 -10.98 4.64 -6.96
C LYS A 60 -10.46 3.48 -7.82
N TRP A 61 -9.19 3.52 -8.19
CA TRP A 61 -8.55 2.43 -8.92
C TRP A 61 -8.55 1.12 -8.12
N LEU A 62 -8.22 1.14 -6.82
CA LEU A 62 -8.27 -0.03 -5.94
C LEU A 62 -9.69 -0.59 -5.83
N ALA A 63 -10.68 0.27 -5.60
CA ALA A 63 -12.08 -0.11 -5.48
C ALA A 63 -12.56 -0.82 -6.76
N ASN A 64 -12.21 -0.28 -7.93
CA ASN A 64 -12.54 -0.87 -9.23
C ASN A 64 -11.74 -2.15 -9.53
N LEU A 65 -10.48 -2.23 -9.10
CA LEU A 65 -9.61 -3.37 -9.32
C LEU A 65 -10.15 -4.60 -8.57
N PHE A 66 -10.51 -4.42 -7.31
CA PHE A 66 -10.97 -5.52 -6.45
C PHE A 66 -12.49 -5.68 -6.39
N GLY A 67 -13.26 -4.68 -6.83
CA GLY A 67 -14.70 -4.67 -6.67
C GLY A 67 -15.13 -4.57 -5.19
N GLU A 68 -14.38 -3.81 -4.40
CA GLU A 68 -14.55 -3.71 -2.94
C GLU A 68 -14.62 -2.24 -2.51
N THR A 69 -15.13 -2.01 -1.30
CA THR A 69 -15.09 -0.69 -0.67
C THR A 69 -13.69 -0.36 -0.18
N VAL A 70 -13.22 0.84 -0.53
CA VAL A 70 -11.97 1.42 -0.03
C VAL A 70 -12.31 2.62 0.84
N TYR A 71 -11.86 2.59 2.09
CA TYR A 71 -12.02 3.70 3.01
C TYR A 71 -10.79 4.61 2.95
N MET A 72 -11.02 5.91 2.74
CA MET A 72 -10.01 6.95 2.91
C MET A 72 -9.90 7.25 4.41
N LEU A 73 -8.74 7.02 5.00
CA LEU A 73 -8.56 7.24 6.43
C LEU A 73 -8.24 8.71 6.74
N PRO A 74 -8.75 9.26 7.85
CA PRO A 74 -8.39 10.61 8.27
C PRO A 74 -7.00 10.63 8.87
N ARG A 75 -6.39 11.82 8.86
CA ARG A 75 -5.17 12.11 9.60
C ARG A 75 -5.49 12.61 11.00
N ILE A 76 -4.70 12.16 11.96
CA ILE A 76 -4.78 12.61 13.35
C ILE A 76 -3.66 13.62 13.59
N ASN A 77 -4.04 14.88 13.75
CA ASN A 77 -3.15 15.97 14.17
C ASN A 77 -3.14 16.12 15.70
N TYR A 78 -4.24 15.78 16.37
CA TYR A 78 -4.34 15.77 17.82
C TYR A 78 -5.16 14.57 18.31
N PRO A 79 -4.65 13.78 19.28
CA PRO A 79 -3.35 13.91 19.93
C PRO A 79 -2.17 13.61 18.99
N GLU A 80 -1.03 14.24 19.24
CA GLU A 80 0.17 14.06 18.42
C GLU A 80 0.75 12.65 18.51
N GLY A 81 1.53 12.26 17.49
CA GLY A 81 2.28 11.00 17.46
C GLY A 81 1.50 9.80 16.94
N ILE A 82 0.20 9.94 16.66
CA ILE A 82 -0.60 8.89 16.04
C ILE A 82 -0.46 8.97 14.53
N LYS A 83 0.11 7.91 13.93
CA LYS A 83 0.24 7.81 12.48
C LYS A 83 -0.89 6.96 11.93
N THR A 84 -1.50 7.46 10.87
CA THR A 84 -2.61 6.82 10.18
C THR A 84 -2.13 6.36 8.81
N ALA A 85 -2.64 5.24 8.32
CA ALA A 85 -2.42 4.82 6.95
C ALA A 85 -3.30 5.63 5.99
N ASP A 86 -3.04 5.55 4.69
CA ASP A 86 -3.83 6.29 3.68
C ASP A 86 -5.19 5.63 3.43
N TYR A 87 -5.23 4.29 3.43
CA TYR A 87 -6.42 3.52 3.11
C TYR A 87 -6.69 2.37 4.08
N PHE A 88 -7.97 2.02 4.20
CA PHE A 88 -8.42 0.76 4.79
C PHE A 88 -9.30 0.00 3.81
N PHE A 89 -8.90 -1.21 3.42
CA PHE A 89 -9.70 -2.10 2.58
C PHE A 89 -9.31 -3.56 2.80
N LYS A 90 -10.24 -4.49 2.57
CA LYS A 90 -10.04 -5.93 2.86
C LYS A 90 -9.55 -6.20 4.30
N ASN A 91 -10.02 -5.38 5.25
CA ASN A 91 -9.65 -5.43 6.66
C ASN A 91 -8.15 -5.20 6.92
N GLU A 92 -7.50 -4.41 6.06
CA GLU A 92 -6.07 -4.12 6.11
C GLU A 92 -5.82 -2.62 5.89
N CYS A 93 -4.83 -2.07 6.60
CA CYS A 93 -4.31 -0.72 6.35
C CYS A 93 -3.29 -0.74 5.21
N TRP A 94 -3.31 0.28 4.36
CA TRP A 94 -2.43 0.41 3.19
C TRP A 94 -1.94 1.84 3.01
N ASP A 95 -0.62 1.97 2.75
CA ASP A 95 0.02 3.24 2.43
C ASP A 95 0.36 3.34 0.94
N LEU A 96 0.07 4.48 0.33
CA LEU A 96 0.53 4.84 -1.00
C LEU A 96 1.97 5.36 -0.96
N LYS A 97 2.78 4.91 -1.91
CA LYS A 97 4.10 5.46 -2.23
C LYS A 97 4.21 5.65 -3.74
N THR A 98 4.20 6.91 -4.17
CA THR A 98 4.43 7.27 -5.58
C THR A 98 5.92 7.28 -5.88
N ILE A 99 6.35 6.45 -6.82
CA ILE A 99 7.77 6.26 -7.16
C ILE A 99 8.09 6.98 -8.47
N LYS A 100 8.76 8.12 -8.35
CA LYS A 100 9.28 8.92 -9.48
C LYS A 100 10.78 8.72 -9.71
N GLY A 101 11.51 8.32 -8.67
CA GLY A 101 12.97 8.18 -8.72
C GLY A 101 13.44 6.93 -9.48
N LYS A 102 14.73 6.95 -9.86
CA LYS A 102 15.37 5.93 -10.72
C LYS A 102 16.28 4.96 -9.95
N SER A 103 16.36 5.11 -8.62
CA SER A 103 17.32 4.38 -7.79
C SER A 103 17.04 2.88 -7.75
N ARG A 104 18.12 2.08 -7.67
CA ARG A 104 18.08 0.62 -7.49
C ARG A 104 17.54 0.19 -6.12
N GLN A 105 17.32 1.12 -5.20
CA GLN A 105 16.74 0.86 -3.87
C GLN A 105 15.56 1.78 -3.55
N VAL A 106 14.92 2.35 -4.58
CA VAL A 106 13.87 3.35 -4.38
C VAL A 106 12.68 2.79 -3.60
N LEU A 107 12.29 1.53 -3.81
CA LEU A 107 11.19 0.91 -3.07
C LEU A 107 11.53 0.75 -1.57
N TYR A 108 12.79 0.41 -1.27
CA TYR A 108 13.28 0.32 0.10
C TYR A 108 13.26 1.68 0.81
N HIS A 109 13.81 2.71 0.17
CA HIS A 109 13.85 4.04 0.76
C HIS A 109 12.45 4.63 0.98
N ALA A 110 11.47 4.26 0.14
CA ALA A 110 10.08 4.71 0.29
C ALA A 110 9.38 4.15 1.55
N ILE A 111 9.77 2.97 2.04
CA ILE A 111 9.13 2.33 3.20
C ILE A 111 10.00 2.33 4.46
N TYR A 112 11.32 2.43 4.34
CA TYR A 112 12.24 2.28 5.48
C TYR A 112 12.00 3.30 6.61
N LYS A 113 11.57 4.52 6.29
CA LYS A 113 11.22 5.55 7.29
C LYS A 113 9.79 5.41 7.85
N ASN A 114 8.97 4.55 7.24
CA ASN A 114 7.54 4.39 7.54
C ASN A 114 7.22 3.07 8.26
N LYS A 115 8.22 2.48 8.95
CA LYS A 115 8.13 1.20 9.68
C LYS A 115 6.93 1.05 10.63
N THR A 116 6.32 2.15 11.05
CA THR A 116 5.32 2.17 12.13
C THR A 116 3.88 2.43 11.67
N GLN A 117 3.64 2.73 10.39
CA GLN A 117 2.31 3.21 9.92
C GLN A 117 1.46 2.07 9.36
N SER A 118 2.07 1.26 8.50
CA SER A 118 1.41 0.16 7.82
C SER A 118 2.40 -0.97 7.55
N ASN A 119 1.87 -2.18 7.48
CA ASN A 119 2.59 -3.36 7.03
C ASN A 119 2.35 -3.65 5.53
N ASN A 120 1.45 -2.89 4.89
CA ASN A 120 1.08 -3.08 3.49
C ASN A 120 1.25 -1.77 2.71
N PHE A 121 1.84 -1.88 1.52
CA PHE A 121 2.17 -0.71 0.70
C PHE A 121 1.70 -0.85 -0.74
N ILE A 122 1.30 0.27 -1.32
CA ILE A 122 0.97 0.41 -2.73
C ILE A 122 2.06 1.24 -3.36
N PHE A 123 2.82 0.65 -4.26
CA PHE A 123 3.81 1.35 -5.05
C PHE A 123 3.21 1.75 -6.39
N ASP A 124 2.93 3.04 -6.56
CA ASP A 124 2.50 3.61 -7.84
C ASP A 124 3.73 4.09 -8.61
N ILE A 125 4.17 3.29 -9.58
CA ILE A 125 5.42 3.51 -10.32
C ILE A 125 5.15 4.42 -11.51
N VAL A 126 5.51 5.69 -11.35
CA VAL A 126 5.43 6.72 -12.40
C VAL A 126 6.75 6.82 -13.17
N SER A 127 7.87 6.37 -12.60
CA SER A 127 9.17 6.38 -13.28
C SER A 127 9.19 5.53 -14.55
N ASN A 128 9.74 6.07 -15.63
CA ASN A 128 9.97 5.35 -16.88
C ASN A 128 11.26 4.52 -16.86
N ASP A 129 12.17 4.79 -15.94
CA ASP A 129 13.49 4.12 -15.87
C ASP A 129 13.45 2.78 -15.12
N LEU A 130 12.33 2.50 -14.46
CA LEU A 130 12.07 1.27 -13.73
C LEU A 130 11.19 0.33 -14.56
N ASN A 131 11.84 -0.58 -15.27
CA ASN A 131 11.17 -1.69 -15.93
C ASN A 131 10.79 -2.79 -14.93
N ILE A 132 9.98 -3.76 -15.39
CA ILE A 132 9.48 -4.85 -14.55
C ILE A 132 10.62 -5.70 -13.95
N GLU A 133 11.69 -5.96 -14.70
CA GLU A 133 12.84 -6.73 -14.21
C GLU A 133 13.55 -6.05 -13.03
N LYS A 134 13.81 -4.74 -13.14
CA LYS A 134 14.39 -3.95 -12.04
C LYS A 134 13.46 -3.93 -10.83
N LEU A 135 12.16 -3.78 -11.06
CA LEU A 135 11.15 -3.78 -9.99
C LEU A 135 11.12 -5.14 -9.28
N ASN A 136 11.13 -6.26 -10.03
CA ASN A 136 11.18 -7.60 -9.47
C ASN A 136 12.43 -7.84 -8.61
N SER A 137 13.60 -7.37 -9.06
CA SER A 137 14.83 -7.42 -8.28
C SER A 137 14.71 -6.61 -6.97
N GLN A 138 14.12 -5.41 -7.03
CA GLN A 138 13.90 -4.60 -5.84
C GLN A 138 12.90 -5.24 -4.86
N VAL A 139 11.81 -5.84 -5.37
CA VAL A 139 10.84 -6.58 -4.55
C VAL A 139 11.49 -7.78 -3.85
N GLN A 140 12.30 -8.55 -4.56
CA GLN A 140 13.03 -9.66 -3.95
C GLN A 140 13.97 -9.18 -2.85
N ASN A 141 14.70 -8.09 -3.08
CA ASN A 141 15.54 -7.48 -2.06
C ASN A 141 14.71 -6.99 -0.86
N LEU A 142 13.55 -6.37 -1.09
CA LEU A 142 12.66 -5.94 -0.02
C LEU A 142 12.23 -7.08 0.90
N TYR A 143 11.86 -8.24 0.35
CA TYR A 143 11.39 -9.35 1.20
C TYR A 143 12.52 -10.13 1.89
N ASN A 144 13.72 -10.11 1.31
CA ASN A 144 14.88 -10.84 1.85
C ASN A 144 15.66 -10.06 2.92
N ARG A 145 15.45 -8.75 3.05
CA ARG A 145 16.13 -7.94 4.06
C ARG A 145 15.52 -8.12 5.45
N LYS A 146 16.37 -8.04 6.48
CA LYS A 146 15.97 -8.14 7.89
C LYS A 146 15.27 -6.89 8.41
N ASP A 147 15.63 -5.72 7.88
CA ASP A 147 15.13 -4.40 8.29
C ASP A 147 13.73 -4.07 7.74
N THR A 148 13.19 -4.93 6.88
CA THR A 148 11.86 -4.86 6.26
C THR A 148 10.96 -6.04 6.64
N LYS A 149 11.25 -6.73 7.76
CA LYS A 149 10.41 -7.84 8.27
C LYS A 149 8.96 -7.44 8.56
N PHE A 150 8.71 -6.16 8.87
CA PHE A 150 7.38 -5.61 9.07
C PHE A 150 6.52 -5.63 7.79
N LEU A 151 7.16 -5.64 6.61
CA LEU A 151 6.46 -5.67 5.31
C LEU A 151 5.73 -7.00 5.13
N GLN A 152 4.41 -6.94 5.03
CA GLN A 152 3.52 -8.10 4.83
C GLN A 152 3.04 -8.21 3.39
N LYS A 153 2.53 -7.13 2.80
CA LYS A 153 2.02 -7.15 1.42
C LYS A 153 2.44 -5.92 0.63
N ILE A 154 2.58 -6.10 -0.67
CA ILE A 154 2.71 -4.98 -1.60
C ILE A 154 1.79 -5.16 -2.80
N ILE A 155 1.25 -4.04 -3.27
CA ILE A 155 0.64 -3.91 -4.58
C ILE A 155 1.55 -3.00 -5.40
N LEU A 156 2.01 -3.49 -6.55
CA LEU A 156 2.83 -2.73 -7.48
C LEU A 156 1.97 -2.41 -8.70
N ARG A 157 1.77 -1.11 -8.96
CA ARG A 157 1.10 -0.58 -10.14
C ARG A 157 2.15 0.08 -11.02
N LYS A 158 2.33 -0.43 -12.25
CA LYS A 158 3.16 0.21 -13.27
C LYS A 158 2.42 0.16 -14.59
N GLU A 159 1.94 1.31 -15.04
CA GLU A 159 1.10 1.43 -16.24
C GLU A 159 -0.10 0.47 -16.14
N ASN A 160 -0.22 -0.49 -17.06
CA ASN A 160 -1.28 -1.50 -17.06
C ASN A 160 -0.91 -2.78 -16.28
N ASN A 161 0.33 -2.88 -15.79
CA ASN A 161 0.80 -4.05 -15.07
C ASN A 161 0.53 -3.90 -13.58
N ILE A 162 0.02 -4.98 -12.99
CA ILE A 162 -0.33 -5.07 -11.58
C ILE A 162 0.31 -6.34 -11.03
N PHE A 163 1.08 -6.20 -9.95
CA PHE A 163 1.63 -7.33 -9.23
C PHE A 163 1.29 -7.21 -7.75
N ILE A 164 0.91 -8.32 -7.14
CA ILE A 164 0.53 -8.39 -5.72
C ILE A 164 1.34 -9.48 -5.07
N TYR A 165 2.18 -9.08 -4.11
CA TYR A 165 3.07 -9.99 -3.40
C TYR A 165 2.75 -9.98 -1.92
N LYS A 166 2.81 -11.16 -1.29
CA LYS A 166 2.63 -11.35 0.16
C LYS A 166 3.84 -12.08 0.73
N ARG A 167 4.34 -11.64 1.89
CA ARG A 167 5.39 -12.35 2.64
C ARG A 167 4.95 -13.78 2.97
N LYS A 168 5.91 -14.72 2.89
CA LYS A 168 5.70 -16.11 3.33
C LYS A 168 5.62 -16.20 4.85
#